data_AF-A0A2X2E8J5-F1
#
_entry.id   AF-A0A2X2E8J5-F1
#
_cell.length_a   1.000
_cell.length_b   1.000
_cell.length_c   1.000
_cell.angle_alpha   90.00
_cell.angle_beta   90.00
_cell.angle_gamma   90.00
#
_symmetry.space_group_name_H-M   'P 1'
#
loop_
_entity.id
_entity.type
_entity.pdbx_description
1 polymer ?
#
loop_
_entity_poly.entity_id
_entity_poly.type
_entity_poly.pdbx_seq_one_letter_code
_entity_poly.pdbx_strand_id
1 'polypeptide(L)' 'MPEKLGLKSLIGRVEGCRHITKASMIHNNYVPHIELDPQTYIVKADGVPLVCEPATELPMAQRYFLF' A
#
# COMPACT_ATOMS: atom_id res chain seq x y z
N MET A 1 -10.72 28.32 -13.04
CA MET A 1 -11.51 27.70 -11.97
C MET A 1 -11.01 28.09 -10.59
N PRO A 2 -9.71 27.98 -10.26
CA PRO A 2 -9.19 28.41 -8.95
C PRO A 2 -9.45 29.89 -8.63
N GLU A 3 -9.21 30.76 -9.61
CA GLU A 3 -9.50 32.21 -9.48
C GLU A 3 -10.99 32.49 -9.31
N LYS A 4 -11.86 31.75 -10.01
CA LYS A 4 -13.32 31.87 -9.88
C LYS A 4 -13.82 31.46 -8.48
N LEU A 5 -13.08 30.59 -7.79
CA LEU A 5 -13.41 30.07 -6.46
C LEU A 5 -12.63 30.78 -5.33
N GLY A 6 -11.77 31.75 -5.66
CA GLY A 6 -11.00 32.50 -4.66
C GLY A 6 -10.01 31.63 -3.85
N LEU A 7 -9.50 30.54 -4.45
CA LEU A 7 -8.57 29.64 -3.75
C LEU A 7 -7.24 30.37 -3.47
N LYS A 8 -6.74 30.23 -2.23
CA LYS A 8 -5.54 30.95 -1.74
C LYS A 8 -4.28 30.07 -1.62
N SER A 9 -4.45 28.75 -1.50
CA SER A 9 -3.34 27.80 -1.45
C SER A 9 -2.76 27.53 -2.84
N LEU A 10 -1.51 27.06 -2.90
CA LEU A 10 -0.90 26.60 -4.15
C LEU A 10 -1.72 25.47 -4.79
N ILE A 11 -1.96 25.57 -6.09
CA ILE A 11 -2.76 24.61 -6.85
C ILE A 11 -1.83 23.72 -7.68
N GLY A 12 -1.76 22.44 -7.33
CA GLY A 12 -1.10 21.43 -8.14
C GLY A 12 -2.06 20.81 -9.17
N ARG A 13 -1.58 20.55 -10.39
CA ARG A 13 -2.30 19.78 -11.40
C ARG A 13 -1.78 18.34 -11.40
N VAL A 14 -2.68 17.38 -11.36
CA VAL A 14 -2.33 15.96 -11.54
C VAL A 14 -2.05 15.67 -13.01
N GLU A 15 -0.98 14.92 -13.27
CA GLU A 15 -0.58 14.45 -14.58
C GLU A 15 0.04 13.05 -14.51
N GLY A 16 0.17 12.38 -15.65
CA GLY A 16 0.85 11.07 -15.75
C GLY A 16 0.14 9.86 -15.14
N CYS A 17 -1.13 9.97 -14.75
CA CYS A 17 -1.82 8.94 -13.97
C CYS A 17 -2.14 7.63 -14.71
N ARG A 18 -2.00 7.55 -16.04
CA ARG A 18 -2.50 6.43 -16.86
C ARG A 18 -1.40 5.53 -17.44
N HIS A 19 -0.13 5.95 -17.38
CA HIS A 19 0.99 5.20 -17.94
C HIS A 19 1.90 4.55 -16.89
N ILE A 20 1.73 4.88 -15.60
CA ILE A 20 2.47 4.27 -14.51
C ILE A 20 2.01 2.82 -14.27
N THR A 21 2.94 1.94 -13.95
CA THR A 21 2.67 0.52 -13.69
C THR A 21 3.26 0.09 -12.35
N LYS A 22 3.07 -1.18 -11.95
CA LYS A 22 3.71 -1.75 -10.77
C LYS A 22 5.24 -1.64 -10.83
N ALA A 23 5.82 -1.68 -12.03
CA ALA A 23 7.26 -1.49 -12.26
C ALA A 23 7.76 -0.10 -11.85
N SER A 24 6.89 0.92 -11.88
CA SER A 24 7.21 2.30 -11.50
C SER A 24 7.29 2.52 -9.99
N MET A 25 6.90 1.53 -9.17
CA MET A 25 6.91 1.65 -7.71
C MET A 25 8.33 1.51 -7.16
N ILE A 26 8.86 2.60 -6.60
CA ILE A 26 10.21 2.64 -6.02
C ILE A 26 10.27 1.67 -4.82
N HIS A 27 11.27 0.79 -4.82
CA HIS A 27 11.51 -0.27 -3.83
C HIS A 27 10.41 -1.34 -3.71
N ASN A 28 9.28 -1.26 -4.45
CA ASN A 28 8.09 -2.08 -4.22
C ASN A 28 7.42 -2.56 -5.53
N ASN A 29 8.22 -2.99 -6.50
CA ASN A 29 7.76 -3.35 -7.84
C ASN A 29 7.57 -4.86 -8.09
N TYR A 30 7.76 -5.70 -7.08
CA TYR A 30 7.63 -7.16 -7.22
C TYR A 30 6.21 -7.58 -7.63
N VAL A 31 6.13 -8.51 -8.59
CA VAL A 31 4.88 -9.05 -9.18
C VAL A 31 4.91 -10.59 -9.14
N PRO A 32 4.71 -11.20 -7.96
CA PRO A 32 4.69 -12.66 -7.83
C PRO A 32 3.48 -13.29 -8.53
N HIS A 33 3.58 -14.58 -8.84
CA HIS A 33 2.40 -15.40 -9.09
C HIS A 33 1.71 -15.69 -7.75
N ILE A 34 0.54 -15.07 -7.53
CA ILE A 34 -0.26 -15.26 -6.32
C ILE A 34 -1.31 -16.33 -6.55
N GLU A 35 -1.32 -17.34 -5.68
CA GLU A 35 -2.30 -18.42 -5.65
C GLU A 35 -3.03 -18.44 -4.30
N LEU A 36 -4.31 -18.82 -4.32
CA LEU A 36 -5.16 -18.98 -3.14
C LEU A 36 -5.81 -20.36 -3.17
N ASP A 37 -5.67 -21.11 -2.09
CA ASP A 37 -6.49 -22.30 -1.85
C ASP A 37 -7.87 -21.89 -1.31
N PRO A 38 -8.98 -22.18 -2.02
CA PRO A 38 -10.31 -21.73 -1.62
C PRO A 38 -10.91 -22.47 -0.41
N GLN A 39 -10.30 -23.59 0.01
CA GLN A 39 -10.79 -24.42 1.11
C GLN A 39 -10.01 -24.12 2.39
N THR A 40 -8.68 -23.99 2.28
CA THR A 40 -7.80 -23.76 3.43
C THR A 40 -7.44 -22.28 3.62
N TYR A 41 -7.71 -21.43 2.64
CA TYR A 41 -7.33 -20.01 2.59
C TYR A 41 -5.82 -19.74 2.65
N ILE A 42 -5.00 -20.75 2.37
CA ILE A 42 -3.56 -20.56 2.26
C ILE A 42 -3.26 -19.72 1.02
N VAL A 43 -2.53 -18.63 1.21
CA VAL A 43 -2.01 -17.78 0.15
C VAL A 43 -0.56 -18.17 -0.15
N LYS A 44 -0.21 -18.28 -1.43
CA LYS A 44 1.18 -18.54 -1.86
C LYS A 44 1.64 -17.44 -2.81
N ALA A 45 2.93 -17.11 -2.74
CA ALA A 45 3.64 -16.34 -3.77
C ALA A 45 4.73 -17.22 -4.35
N ASP A 46 4.73 -17.41 -5.67
CA ASP A 46 5.70 -18.24 -6.38
C ASP A 46 5.83 -19.66 -5.77
N GLY A 47 4.68 -20.22 -5.36
CA GLY A 47 4.57 -21.54 -4.72
C GLY A 47 4.90 -21.56 -3.22
N VAL A 48 5.38 -20.46 -2.64
CA VAL A 48 5.77 -20.36 -1.23
C VAL A 48 4.62 -19.82 -0.38
N PRO A 49 4.17 -20.51 0.69
CA PRO A 49 3.15 -20.01 1.59
C PRO A 49 3.53 -18.68 2.25
N LEU A 50 2.61 -17.71 2.21
CA LEU A 50 2.74 -16.43 2.88
C LEU A 50 2.05 -16.50 4.25
N VAL A 51 2.82 -16.72 5.29
CA VAL A 51 2.33 -16.78 6.68
C VAL A 51 3.28 -16.07 7.62
N CYS A 52 2.75 -15.46 8.67
CA CYS A 52 3.52 -14.93 9.78
C CYS A 52 2.74 -15.11 11.09
N GLU A 53 3.48 -15.21 12.19
CA GLU A 53 2.88 -15.28 13.52
C GLU A 53 2.32 -13.91 13.93
N PRO A 54 1.21 -13.87 14.67
CA PRO A 54 0.67 -12.63 15.19
C PRO A 54 1.63 -12.01 16.20
N ALA A 55 1.86 -10.70 16.11
CA ALA A 55 2.65 -9.97 17.08
C ALA A 55 1.85 -9.75 18.38
N THR A 56 2.45 -10.03 19.54
CA THR A 56 1.83 -9.81 20.86
C THR A 56 1.99 -8.37 21.36
N GLU A 57 2.99 -7.66 20.84
CA GLU A 57 3.25 -6.25 21.13
C GLU A 57 3.81 -5.57 19.87
N LEU A 58 3.66 -4.25 19.79
CA LEU A 58 4.18 -3.46 18.66
C LEU A 58 5.01 -2.27 19.16
N PRO A 59 6.12 -1.94 18.47
CA PRO A 59 6.78 -0.66 18.68
C PRO A 59 5.87 0.49 18.26
N MET A 60 6.18 1.70 18.72
CA MET A 60 5.40 2.91 18.40
C MET A 60 3.92 2.86 18.84
N ALA A 61 3.58 1.98 19.79
CA ALA A 61 2.24 1.87 20.37
C ALA A 61 2.20 2.50 21.79
N GLN A 62 1.87 1.72 22.82
CA GLN A 62 1.58 2.16 24.19
C GLN A 62 2.60 3.13 24.80
N ARG A 63 3.86 3.10 24.37
CA ARG A 63 4.91 4.03 24.85
C ARG A 63 4.64 5.50 24.48
N TYR A 64 3.93 5.76 23.39
CA TYR A 64 3.83 7.11 22.81
C TYR A 64 2.43 7.72 22.87
N PHE A 65 1.42 6.93 23.23
CA PHE A 65 0.03 7.39 23.31
C PHE A 65 -0.45 7.40 24.75
N LEU A 66 -1.09 8.50 25.15
CA LEU A 66 -1.62 8.66 26.51
C LEU A 66 -2.84 7.76 26.77
N PHE A 67 -3.62 7.46 25.72
CA PHE A 67 -4.75 6.54 25.71
C PHE A 67 -4.81 5.81 24.36
#